data_AF-A0AAX3N544-F1
#
_entry.id   AF-A0AAX3N544-F1
#
_cell.length_a   1.000
_cell.length_b   1.000
_cell.length_c   1.000
_cell.angle_alpha   90.00
_cell.angle_beta   90.00
_cell.angle_gamma   90.00
#
_symmetry.space_group_name_H-M   'P 1'
#
loop_
_entity.id
_entity.type
_entity.pdbx_description
1 polymer ?
#
loop_
_entity_poly.entity_id
_entity_poly.type
_entity_poly.pdbx_seq_one_letter_code
_entity_poly.pdbx_strand_id
1 'polypeptide(L)' 'MPQWLSNQLMRAFHKKDSRQIKLLNECWFFYRNRPGNTGGIETNDSRL' A
#
# COMPACT_ATOMS: atom_id res chain seq x y z
N MET A 1 -4.74 4.51 -0.72
CA MET A 1 -3.61 3.67 -0.32
C MET A 1 -3.71 3.50 1.19
N PRO A 2 -3.78 2.28 1.73
CA PRO A 2 -3.90 2.04 3.15
C PRO A 2 -2.82 2.76 3.95
N GLN A 3 -3.13 3.14 5.19
CA GLN A 3 -2.20 3.91 6.02
C GLN A 3 -0.91 3.14 6.27
N TRP A 4 -1.00 1.82 6.46
CA TRP A 4 0.16 0.95 6.62
C TRP A 4 1.11 1.02 5.42
N LEU A 5 0.57 1.10 4.20
CA LEU A 5 1.36 1.11 2.97
C LEU A 5 2.02 2.49 2.75
N SER A 6 1.32 3.56 3.11
CA SER A 6 1.88 4.92 3.15
C SER A 6 3.05 5.03 4.13
N ASN A 7 2.89 4.48 5.34
CA ASN A 7 3.94 4.46 6.37
C ASN A 7 5.18 3.65 5.91
N GLN A 8 4.98 2.55 5.18
CA GLN A 8 6.08 1.77 4.62
C GLN A 8 6.83 2.52 3.51
N LEU A 9 6.11 3.20 2.61
CA LEU A 9 6.73 4.04 1.57
C LEU A 9 7.55 5.19 2.17
N MET A 10 7.03 5.85 3.20
CA MET A 10 7.72 6.96 3.87
C MET A 10 9.06 6.49 4.47
N ARG A 11 9.08 5.32 5.12
CA ARG A 11 10.31 4.72 5.66
C ARG A 11 11.29 4.32 4.57
N ALA A 12 10.80 3.73 3.47
CA ALA A 12 11.63 3.36 2.33
C ALA A 12 12.25 4.60 1.64
N PHE A 13 11.47 5.68 1.53
CA PHE A 13 11.91 6.97 0.99
C PHE A 13 13.02 7.59 1.84
N HIS A 14 12.85 7.65 3.16
CA HIS A 14 13.91 8.14 4.07
C HIS A 14 15.19 7.32 3.97
N LYS A 15 15.08 6.00 3.76
CA LYS A 15 16.22 5.10 3.55
C LYS A 15 16.79 5.15 2.13
N LYS A 16 16.18 5.91 1.21
CA LYS A 16 16.48 5.95 -0.23
C LYS A 16 16.49 4.55 -0.86
N ASP A 17 15.66 3.62 -0.34
CA ASP A 17 15.55 2.27 -0.89
C ASP A 17 14.57 2.25 -2.06
N SER A 18 15.09 2.55 -3.25
CA SER A 18 14.32 2.57 -4.49
C SER A 18 13.74 1.20 -4.87
N ARG A 19 14.38 0.11 -4.43
CA ARG A 19 13.89 -1.26 -4.67
C ARG A 19 12.65 -1.53 -3.83
N GLN A 20 12.69 -1.15 -2.56
CA GLN A 20 11.55 -1.27 -1.66
C GLN A 20 10.37 -0.39 -2.13
N ILE A 21 10.63 0.84 -2.59
CA ILE A 21 9.59 1.71 -3.15
C ILE A 21 8.94 1.08 -4.38
N LYS A 22 9.74 0.53 -5.31
CA LYS A 22 9.21 -0.13 -6.51
C LYS A 22 8.32 -1.33 -6.15
N LEU A 23 8.79 -2.20 -5.25
CA LEU A 23 8.03 -3.35 -4.79
C LEU A 23 6.70 -2.93 -4.12
N LEU A 24 6.73 -1.93 -3.23
CA LEU A 24 5.53 -1.44 -2.56
C LEU A 24 4.51 -0.84 -3.54
N ASN A 25 4.99 -0.16 -4.59
CA ASN A 25 4.14 0.35 -5.67
C ASN A 25 3.54 -0.78 -6.52
N GLU A 26 4.30 -1.83 -6.81
CA GLU A 26 3.78 -3.02 -7.49
C GLU A 26 2.73 -3.73 -6.63
N CYS A 27 2.98 -3.91 -5.33
CA CYS A 27 2.01 -4.45 -4.38
C CYS A 27 0.71 -3.63 -4.35
N TRP A 28 0.80 -2.29 -4.35
CA TRP A 28 -0.37 -1.41 -4.43
C TRP A 28 -1.17 -1.61 -5.71
N PHE A 29 -0.48 -1.76 -6.85
CA PHE A 29 -1.10 -1.98 -8.14
C PHE A 29 -1.88 -3.32 -8.17
N PHE A 30 -1.31 -4.39 -7.63
CA PHE A 30 -2.02 -5.68 -7.52
C PHE A 30 -3.21 -5.62 -6.56
N TYR A 31 -3.07 -4.89 -5.45
CA TYR A 31 -4.17 -4.67 -4.50
C TYR A 31 -5.35 -3.93 -5.17
N ARG A 32 -5.05 -2.93 -6.01
CA ARG A 32 -6.07 -2.13 -6.70
C ARG A 32 -6.73 -2.86 -7.87
N ASN A 33 -6.00 -3.74 -8.55
CA ASN A 33 -6.49 -4.43 -9.75
C ASN A 33 -7.16 -5.77 -9.47
N ARG A 34 -7.47 -6.11 -8.21
CA ARG A 34 -8.29 -7.29 -7.93
C ARG A 34 -9.69 -7.09 -8.53
N PRO A 35 -10.12 -7.92 -9.51
CA PRO A 35 -11.41 -7.78 -10.20
C PRO A 35 -12.60 -8.26 -9.35
N GLY A 36 -12.66 -7.87 -8.07
CA GLY A 36 -13.69 -8.31 -7.14
C GLY A 36 -14.04 -7.29 -6.05
N ASN A 37 -13.66 -6.02 -6.18
CA ASN A 37 -14.01 -4.98 -5.21
C ASN A 37 -14.86 -3.87 -5.85
N THR A 38 -15.97 -4.28 -6.46
CA THR A 38 -17.13 -3.42 -6.71
C THR A 38 -17.96 -3.40 -5.42
N GLY A 39 -17.72 -2.43 -4.54
CA GLY A 39 -18.52 -2.23 -3.33
C GLY A 39 -17.64 -1.89 -2.14
N GLY A 40 -17.93 -0.76 -1.49
CA GLY A 40 -17.10 -0.21 -0.43
C GLY A 40 -16.79 -1.21 0.69
N ILE A 41 -15.54 -1.22 1.10
CA ILE A 41 -15.20 -1.63 2.46
C ILE A 41 -14.61 -0.41 3.13
N GLU A 42 -15.40 0.05 4.09
CA GLU A 42 -15.14 1.08 5.06
C GLU A 42 -13.74 0.91 5.66
N THR A 43 -13.04 2.03 5.78
CA THR A 43 -11.87 2.22 6.63
C THR A 43 -12.15 1.73 8.05
N ASN A 44 -11.79 0.48 8.32
CA ASN A 44 -11.49 -0.02 9.66
C ASN A 44 -10.05 -0.54 9.66
N ASP A 45 -9.10 0.36 9.38
CA ASP A 45 -7.66 0.12 9.57
C ASP A 45 -7.30 0.40 11.04
N SER A 46 -8.06 -0.21 11.96
CA SER A 46 -7.65 -0.41 13.34
C SER A 46 -7.10 -1.83 13.42
N ARG A 47 -5.85 -1.97 13.88
CA ARG A 47 -5.10 -3.21 14.15
C ARG A 47 -4.22 -3.71 12.99
N LEU A 48 -3.08 -3.05 12.82
CA LEU A 48 -1.75 -3.67 12.96
C LEU A 48 -0.75 -2.64 13.50
#